data_AF-A0A6S8UKI8-F1
#
_entry.id   AF-A0A6S8UKI8-F1
#
_cell.length_a   1.000
_cell.length_b   1.000
_cell.length_c   1.000
_cell.angle_alpha   90.00
_cell.angle_beta   90.00
_cell.angle_gamma   90.00
#
_symmetry.space_group_name_H-M   'P 1'
#
loop_
_entity.id
_entity.type
_entity.pdbx_description
1 polymer ?
#
loop_
_entity_poly.entity_id
_entity_poly.type
_entity_poly.pdbx_seq_one_letter_code
_entity_poly.pdbx_strand_id
1 'polypeptide(L)'
;MGNQGMWTDEGNKMCFNAAKIWVFGWYSEFHKTSNPEKTAFIGNLVGISDAKNSPNAVTNNGFHVIVRLKSDSSRLFMVYNRKAGLNAEVADGNKLVIIDQDGRYTESTWKAALDVGESYIHKNWNGGSRNLIIVNCGLQNEGVLESMFAIAYLEGLTSAQCNNGQTFNTAPLPDLNPGCDLTEVWWHDVDGEEYNCEWYSQSNRCAAYGDQFENDGYTANEACCACED
;
A
#
# COMPACT_ATOMS: atom_id res chain seq x y z
N MET A 1 -15.67 -7.34 -16.01
CA MET A 1 -16.02 -7.46 -14.58
C MET A 1 -15.43 -8.70 -13.88
N GLY A 2 -14.95 -9.71 -14.60
CA GLY A 2 -14.13 -10.80 -14.02
C GLY A 2 -12.64 -10.47 -14.03
N ASN A 3 -11.83 -11.45 -13.61
CA ASN A 3 -10.39 -11.42 -13.78
C ASN A 3 -10.03 -11.39 -15.28
N GLN A 4 -8.81 -10.94 -15.65
CA GLN A 4 -8.44 -10.86 -17.06
C GLN A 4 -8.28 -12.26 -17.70
N GLY A 5 -8.96 -12.46 -18.84
CA GLY A 5 -8.69 -13.55 -19.78
C GLY A 5 -9.80 -13.73 -20.83
N MET A 6 -9.64 -14.75 -21.68
CA MET A 6 -10.58 -15.08 -22.76
C MET A 6 -11.82 -15.77 -22.19
N TRP A 7 -13.03 -15.43 -22.64
CA TRP A 7 -14.30 -16.04 -22.22
C TRP A 7 -14.68 -17.20 -23.15
N THR A 8 -15.25 -18.29 -22.59
CA THR A 8 -15.82 -19.41 -23.34
C THR A 8 -17.20 -19.74 -22.80
N ASP A 9 -18.06 -20.34 -23.63
CA ASP A 9 -19.42 -20.74 -23.26
C ASP A 9 -19.45 -21.91 -22.25
N GLU A 10 -18.35 -22.65 -22.10
CA GLU A 10 -18.18 -23.70 -21.10
C GLU A 10 -17.88 -23.14 -19.70
N GLY A 11 -17.58 -21.84 -19.61
CA GLY A 11 -17.14 -21.17 -18.39
C GLY A 11 -15.64 -21.37 -18.13
N ASN A 12 -14.99 -20.33 -17.60
CA ASN A 12 -13.55 -20.34 -17.38
C ASN A 12 -13.20 -20.16 -15.90
N LYS A 13 -12.05 -20.73 -15.49
CA LYS A 13 -11.51 -20.65 -14.13
C LYS A 13 -10.78 -19.32 -13.92
N MET A 14 -11.54 -18.22 -14.00
CA MET A 14 -11.09 -16.82 -13.84
C MET A 14 -12.12 -15.98 -13.06
N CYS A 15 -12.89 -16.64 -12.20
CA CYS A 15 -14.18 -16.13 -11.74
C CYS A 15 -14.07 -14.93 -10.79
N PHE A 16 -12.93 -14.74 -10.12
CA PHE A 16 -12.86 -13.84 -8.97
C PHE A 16 -12.05 -12.58 -9.22
N ASN A 17 -12.74 -11.45 -9.11
CA ASN A 17 -12.19 -10.10 -9.08
C ASN A 17 -12.09 -9.63 -7.62
N ALA A 18 -10.94 -9.06 -7.23
CA ALA A 18 -10.67 -8.59 -5.86
C ALA A 18 -11.78 -7.69 -5.30
N ALA A 19 -12.20 -6.67 -6.05
CA ALA A 19 -13.19 -5.72 -5.56
C ALA A 19 -14.56 -6.37 -5.31
N LYS A 20 -14.91 -7.41 -6.08
CA LYS A 20 -16.16 -8.16 -5.88
C LYS A 20 -16.08 -9.15 -4.72
N ILE A 21 -14.92 -9.77 -4.47
CA ILE A 21 -14.68 -10.55 -3.23
C ILE A 21 -14.99 -9.69 -2.01
N TRP A 22 -14.47 -8.45 -1.99
CA TRP A 22 -14.72 -7.51 -0.91
C TRP A 22 -16.19 -7.11 -0.81
N VAL A 23 -16.74 -6.59 -1.89
CA VAL A 23 -18.07 -5.97 -1.90
C VAL A 23 -19.20 -6.95 -1.59
N PHE A 24 -19.06 -8.22 -2.00
CA PHE A 24 -20.05 -9.26 -1.71
C PHE A 24 -19.76 -10.03 -0.42
N GLY A 25 -18.66 -9.73 0.29
CA GLY A 25 -18.31 -10.36 1.56
C GLY A 25 -17.87 -11.82 1.44
N TRP A 26 -17.46 -12.27 0.26
CA TRP A 26 -16.93 -13.62 0.09
C TRP A 26 -15.60 -13.74 0.82
N TYR A 27 -15.45 -14.77 1.66
CA TYR A 27 -14.25 -14.97 2.50
C TYR A 27 -13.97 -13.78 3.44
N SER A 28 -15.03 -13.15 3.96
CA SER A 28 -14.93 -11.96 4.82
C SER A 28 -14.07 -12.16 6.08
N GLU A 29 -13.98 -13.39 6.57
CA GLU A 29 -13.09 -13.79 7.65
C GLU A 29 -11.60 -13.62 7.32
N PHE A 30 -11.24 -13.58 6.03
CA PHE A 30 -9.88 -13.39 5.53
C PHE A 30 -9.66 -12.02 4.88
N HIS A 31 -10.59 -11.09 5.09
CA HIS A 31 -10.45 -9.70 4.65
C HIS A 31 -9.59 -8.92 5.64
N LYS A 32 -8.68 -8.11 5.12
CA LYS A 32 -7.92 -7.14 5.90
C LYS A 32 -8.18 -5.73 5.41
N THR A 33 -8.47 -4.81 6.32
CA THR A 33 -8.36 -3.37 6.03
C THR A 33 -7.02 -2.89 6.59
N SER A 34 -6.27 -2.13 5.79
CA SER A 34 -5.09 -1.38 6.24
C SER A 34 -5.25 0.11 5.89
N ASN A 35 -4.78 0.99 6.77
CA ASN A 35 -4.61 2.42 6.44
C ASN A 35 -3.11 2.73 6.42
N PRO A 36 -2.50 2.89 5.23
CA PRO A 36 -1.08 3.25 5.06
C PRO A 36 -0.67 4.56 5.73
N GLU A 37 -1.62 5.48 6.00
CA GLU A 37 -1.38 6.73 6.72
C GLU A 37 -1.18 6.52 8.24
N LYS A 38 -1.50 5.33 8.75
CA LYS A 38 -1.35 4.98 10.17
C LYS A 38 -0.28 3.91 10.38
N THR A 39 -0.23 2.92 9.49
CA THR A 39 0.74 1.82 9.58
C THR A 39 0.89 1.16 8.23
N ALA A 40 2.12 0.73 7.91
CA ALA A 40 2.37 -0.08 6.73
C ALA A 40 1.60 -1.41 6.83
N PHE A 41 1.04 -1.88 5.72
CA PHE A 41 0.65 -3.27 5.60
C PHE A 41 1.90 -4.13 5.37
N ILE A 42 2.02 -5.19 6.15
CA ILE A 42 3.05 -6.21 5.99
C ILE A 42 2.36 -7.55 6.24
N GLY A 43 2.31 -8.43 5.24
CA GLY A 43 1.65 -9.72 5.43
C GLY A 43 1.58 -10.60 4.20
N ASN A 44 1.04 -11.79 4.41
CA ASN A 44 0.93 -12.83 3.39
C ASN A 44 -0.50 -12.91 2.83
N LEU A 45 -0.60 -12.98 1.50
CA LEU A 45 -1.83 -13.16 0.75
C LEU A 45 -1.93 -14.60 0.21
N VAL A 46 -3.11 -15.20 0.27
CA VAL A 46 -3.39 -16.53 -0.29
C VAL A 46 -4.45 -16.48 -1.38
N GLY A 47 -4.41 -17.46 -2.28
CA GLY A 47 -5.44 -17.64 -3.29
C GLY A 47 -6.77 -18.09 -2.69
N ILE A 48 -7.87 -17.75 -3.36
CA ILE A 48 -9.23 -18.11 -2.93
C ILE A 48 -9.42 -19.63 -2.79
N SER A 49 -8.79 -20.40 -3.68
CA SER A 49 -8.84 -21.86 -3.64
C SER A 49 -8.20 -22.40 -2.35
N ASP A 50 -7.14 -21.77 -1.85
CA ASP A 50 -6.45 -22.15 -0.61
C ASP A 50 -7.29 -21.79 0.61
N ALA A 51 -7.90 -20.61 0.61
CA ALA A 51 -8.84 -20.20 1.65
C ALA A 51 -10.06 -21.13 1.75
N LYS A 52 -10.59 -21.60 0.61
CA LYS A 52 -11.69 -22.57 0.57
C LYS A 52 -11.27 -23.94 1.10
N ASN A 53 -10.11 -24.43 0.68
CA ASN A 53 -9.70 -25.81 0.94
C ASN A 53 -8.97 -25.98 2.29
N SER A 54 -8.41 -24.91 2.84
CA SER A 54 -7.58 -24.95 4.05
C SER A 54 -7.80 -23.73 4.95
N PRO A 55 -9.05 -23.39 5.31
CA PRO A 55 -9.37 -22.16 6.07
C PRO A 55 -8.66 -22.11 7.43
N ASN A 56 -8.48 -23.23 8.12
CA ASN A 56 -7.76 -23.28 9.40
C ASN A 56 -6.28 -22.92 9.24
N ALA A 57 -5.64 -23.35 8.14
CA ALA A 57 -4.24 -22.99 7.89
C ALA A 57 -4.12 -21.50 7.55
N VAL A 58 -5.06 -20.94 6.82
CA VAL A 58 -5.13 -19.49 6.55
C VAL A 58 -5.27 -18.71 7.86
N THR A 59 -6.22 -19.08 8.73
CA THR A 59 -6.42 -18.44 10.04
C THR A 59 -5.19 -18.56 10.93
N ASN A 60 -4.64 -19.77 11.10
CA ASN A 60 -3.55 -20.03 12.04
C ASN A 60 -2.26 -19.27 11.68
N ASN A 61 -2.02 -19.03 10.38
CA ASN A 61 -0.87 -18.26 9.91
C ASN A 61 -1.17 -16.77 9.72
N GLY A 62 -2.40 -16.31 10.00
CA GLY A 62 -2.80 -14.91 9.83
C GLY A 62 -2.80 -14.43 8.38
N PHE A 63 -3.02 -15.34 7.42
CA PHE A 63 -3.04 -15.01 6.00
C PHE A 63 -4.35 -14.32 5.59
N HIS A 64 -4.29 -13.58 4.49
CA HIS A 64 -5.43 -12.82 3.97
C HIS A 64 -5.74 -13.21 2.53
N VAL A 65 -7.02 -13.25 2.16
CA VAL A 65 -7.42 -13.40 0.75
C VAL A 65 -7.32 -12.07 0.02
N ILE A 66 -7.62 -10.99 0.74
CA ILE A 66 -7.69 -9.65 0.17
C ILE A 66 -7.37 -8.60 1.22
N VAL A 67 -6.61 -7.59 0.82
CA VAL A 67 -6.32 -6.43 1.64
C VAL A 67 -6.89 -5.20 0.95
N ARG A 68 -7.78 -4.48 1.63
CA ARG A 68 -8.21 -3.14 1.25
C ARG A 68 -7.29 -2.11 1.87
N LEU A 69 -6.58 -1.36 1.04
CA LEU A 69 -5.87 -0.15 1.43
C LEU A 69 -6.86 1.00 1.39
N LYS A 70 -7.30 1.46 2.56
CA LYS A 70 -8.30 2.53 2.68
C LYS A 70 -7.66 3.88 2.93
N SER A 71 -8.24 4.90 2.34
CA SER A 71 -8.27 6.28 2.84
C SER A 71 -9.72 6.77 2.82
N ASP A 72 -9.95 8.06 3.07
CA ASP A 72 -11.29 8.64 2.96
C ASP A 72 -11.79 8.69 1.50
N SER A 73 -10.87 8.80 0.53
CA SER A 73 -11.17 8.94 -0.90
C SER A 73 -10.78 7.73 -1.76
N SER A 74 -9.97 6.79 -1.25
CA SER A 74 -9.47 5.66 -2.04
C SER A 74 -9.81 4.30 -1.45
N ARG A 75 -10.11 3.35 -2.35
CA ARG A 75 -10.47 1.97 -2.03
C ARG A 75 -9.70 1.01 -2.96
N LEU A 76 -8.38 1.03 -2.82
CA LEU A 76 -7.51 0.06 -3.48
C LEU A 76 -7.59 -1.30 -2.78
N PHE A 77 -7.52 -2.36 -3.58
CA PHE A 77 -7.49 -3.75 -3.16
C PHE A 77 -6.23 -4.43 -3.68
N MET A 78 -5.61 -5.22 -2.83
CA MET A 78 -4.50 -6.11 -3.18
C MET A 78 -4.98 -7.56 -3.04
N VAL A 79 -4.69 -8.39 -4.05
CA VAL A 79 -4.98 -9.82 -4.04
C VAL A 79 -3.82 -10.61 -4.63
N TYR A 80 -3.54 -11.80 -4.08
CA TYR A 80 -2.68 -12.76 -4.76
C TYR A 80 -3.50 -13.49 -5.83
N ASN A 81 -3.26 -13.16 -7.10
CA ASN A 81 -3.97 -13.74 -8.23
C ASN A 81 -3.43 -15.13 -8.59
N ARG A 82 -3.52 -16.06 -7.65
CA ARG A 82 -2.95 -17.39 -7.79
C ARG A 82 -3.59 -18.16 -8.94
N LYS A 83 -2.75 -18.73 -9.81
CA LYS A 83 -3.14 -19.55 -10.96
C LYS A 83 -3.47 -20.98 -10.55
N ALA A 84 -4.42 -21.13 -9.64
CA ALA A 84 -4.80 -22.44 -9.08
C ALA A 84 -6.29 -22.53 -8.75
N GLY A 85 -6.82 -23.74 -8.83
CA GLY A 85 -8.22 -24.06 -8.55
C GLY A 85 -9.18 -23.21 -9.39
N LEU A 86 -10.01 -22.39 -8.73
CA LEU A 86 -11.04 -21.59 -9.40
C LEU A 86 -10.50 -20.40 -10.22
N ASN A 87 -9.21 -20.07 -10.07
CA ASN A 87 -8.51 -19.05 -10.84
C ASN A 87 -7.37 -19.67 -11.70
N ALA A 88 -7.43 -20.97 -12.03
CA ALA A 88 -6.35 -21.65 -12.76
C ALA A 88 -6.09 -21.13 -14.20
N GLU A 89 -7.03 -20.39 -14.79
CA GLU A 89 -6.96 -19.96 -16.20
C GLU A 89 -6.66 -18.46 -16.35
N VAL A 90 -6.41 -17.75 -15.25
CA VAL A 90 -6.15 -16.31 -15.27
C VAL A 90 -4.90 -15.99 -16.10
N ALA A 91 -4.96 -14.89 -16.86
CA ALA A 91 -3.85 -14.45 -17.70
C ALA A 91 -2.64 -14.04 -16.85
N ASP A 92 -2.85 -13.09 -15.92
CA ASP A 92 -1.86 -12.59 -14.96
C ASP A 92 -1.81 -13.44 -13.68
N GLY A 93 -1.56 -14.73 -13.87
CA GLY A 93 -1.51 -15.70 -12.79
C GLY A 93 -0.24 -15.64 -11.96
N ASN A 94 -0.38 -15.95 -10.67
CA ASN A 94 0.68 -15.93 -9.65
C ASN A 94 1.30 -14.54 -9.40
N LYS A 95 0.54 -13.48 -9.65
CA LYS A 95 0.97 -12.09 -9.45
C LYS A 95 0.23 -11.42 -8.28
N LEU A 96 0.83 -10.38 -7.73
CA LEU A 96 0.13 -9.44 -6.85
C LEU A 96 -0.68 -8.47 -7.72
N VAL A 97 -2.00 -8.54 -7.62
CA VAL A 97 -2.90 -7.72 -8.44
C VAL A 97 -3.49 -6.60 -7.62
N ILE A 98 -3.48 -5.40 -8.21
CA ILE A 98 -3.98 -4.18 -7.60
C ILE A 98 -5.21 -3.71 -8.38
N ILE A 99 -6.33 -3.59 -7.66
CA ILE A 99 -7.63 -3.21 -8.23
C ILE A 99 -8.16 -2.00 -7.47
N ASP A 100 -8.79 -1.09 -8.19
CA ASP A 100 -9.46 0.09 -7.65
C ASP A 100 -10.97 -0.03 -7.87
N GLN A 101 -11.79 0.33 -6.88
CA GLN A 101 -13.24 0.44 -7.05
C GLN A 101 -13.82 1.50 -6.11
N ASP A 102 -14.26 2.63 -6.68
CA ASP A 102 -14.74 3.80 -5.94
C ASP A 102 -16.10 3.62 -5.23
N GLY A 103 -16.80 2.50 -5.40
CA GLY A 103 -18.06 2.27 -4.69
C GLY A 103 -18.67 0.92 -4.99
N ARG A 104 -19.65 0.49 -4.19
CA ARG A 104 -20.27 -0.85 -4.30
C ARG A 104 -20.72 -1.22 -5.72
N TYR A 105 -21.26 -0.26 -6.45
CA TYR A 105 -21.86 -0.44 -7.77
C TYR A 105 -21.03 0.14 -8.92
N THR A 106 -19.79 0.57 -8.66
CA THR A 106 -18.90 1.06 -9.71
C THR A 106 -18.14 -0.08 -10.36
N GLU A 107 -17.71 0.16 -11.60
CA GLU A 107 -16.77 -0.73 -12.28
C GLU A 107 -15.41 -0.66 -11.59
N SER A 108 -14.79 -1.83 -11.40
CA SER A 108 -13.45 -1.92 -10.85
C SER A 108 -12.42 -1.73 -11.96
N THR A 109 -11.36 -0.99 -11.69
CA THR A 109 -10.24 -0.80 -12.61
C THR A 109 -9.04 -1.63 -12.18
N TRP A 110 -8.46 -2.36 -13.12
CA TRP A 110 -7.19 -3.07 -12.91
C TRP A 110 -6.04 -2.08 -13.01
N LYS A 111 -5.27 -1.89 -11.93
CA LYS A 111 -4.18 -0.90 -11.88
C LYS A 111 -2.82 -1.49 -12.19
N ALA A 112 -2.55 -2.70 -11.69
CA ALA A 112 -1.29 -3.40 -11.92
C ALA A 112 -1.40 -4.90 -11.63
N ALA A 113 -0.51 -5.67 -12.24
CA ALA A 113 -0.21 -7.06 -11.87
C ALA A 113 1.31 -7.18 -11.74
N LEU A 114 1.79 -7.31 -10.50
CA LEU A 114 3.20 -7.23 -10.16
C LEU A 114 3.82 -8.63 -10.06
N ASP A 115 4.90 -8.84 -10.80
CA ASP A 115 5.83 -9.95 -10.60
C ASP A 115 6.67 -9.73 -9.32
N VAL A 116 7.42 -10.76 -8.92
CA VAL A 116 8.24 -10.70 -7.69
C VAL A 116 9.29 -9.60 -7.82
N GLY A 117 9.38 -8.75 -6.79
CA GLY A 117 10.30 -7.61 -6.73
C GLY A 117 9.76 -6.35 -7.40
N GLU A 118 8.64 -6.41 -8.13
CA GLU A 118 8.03 -5.23 -8.74
C GLU A 118 7.19 -4.44 -7.73
N SER A 119 7.07 -3.14 -8.00
CA SER A 119 6.30 -2.19 -7.20
C SER A 119 5.29 -1.41 -8.04
N TYR A 120 4.17 -1.07 -7.42
CA TYR A 120 3.21 -0.09 -7.92
C TYR A 120 3.26 1.17 -7.05
N ILE A 121 3.27 2.33 -7.72
CA ILE A 121 3.27 3.65 -7.08
C ILE A 121 1.94 4.33 -7.37
N HIS A 122 1.14 4.55 -6.34
CA HIS A 122 0.00 5.45 -6.41
C HIS A 122 0.43 6.84 -5.95
N LYS A 123 0.57 7.76 -6.90
CA LYS A 123 0.97 9.14 -6.60
C LYS A 123 -0.10 9.86 -5.78
N ASN A 124 0.34 10.79 -4.95
CA ASN A 124 -0.52 11.73 -4.23
C ASN A 124 -1.68 11.02 -3.50
N TRP A 125 -1.33 10.05 -2.66
CA TRP A 125 -2.29 9.22 -1.95
C TRP A 125 -3.26 10.10 -1.15
N ASN A 126 -4.56 9.80 -1.28
CA ASN A 126 -5.63 10.57 -0.64
C ASN A 126 -5.63 12.08 -0.97
N GLY A 127 -5.03 12.49 -2.09
CA GLY A 127 -4.91 13.89 -2.48
C GLY A 127 -3.79 14.67 -1.78
N GLY A 128 -2.98 14.02 -0.94
CA GLY A 128 -1.79 14.62 -0.31
C GLY A 128 -0.56 14.60 -1.21
N SER A 129 0.59 14.98 -0.66
CA SER A 129 1.90 15.03 -1.35
C SER A 129 2.62 13.68 -1.44
N ARG A 130 2.24 12.70 -0.61
CA ARG A 130 2.98 11.44 -0.43
C ARG A 130 2.49 10.33 -1.38
N ASN A 131 3.43 9.50 -1.83
CA ASN A 131 3.13 8.35 -2.68
C ASN A 131 2.84 7.11 -1.84
N LEU A 132 1.83 6.32 -2.22
CA LEU A 132 1.64 4.97 -1.71
C LEU A 132 2.47 4.00 -2.57
N ILE A 133 3.33 3.22 -1.91
CA ILE A 133 4.15 2.19 -2.51
C ILE A 133 3.60 0.81 -2.14
N ILE A 134 3.37 -0.04 -3.13
CA ILE A 134 2.94 -1.43 -2.95
C ILE A 134 3.97 -2.33 -3.63
N VAL A 135 4.47 -3.35 -2.93
CA VAL A 135 5.53 -4.23 -3.44
C VAL A 135 5.13 -5.69 -3.32
N ASN A 136 5.38 -6.45 -4.38
CA ASN A 136 5.39 -7.90 -4.33
C ASN A 136 6.75 -8.38 -3.80
N CYS A 137 6.80 -8.88 -2.56
CA CYS A 137 8.03 -9.33 -1.93
C CYS A 137 8.36 -10.81 -2.23
N GLY A 138 7.49 -11.54 -2.92
CA GLY A 138 7.76 -12.90 -3.37
C GLY A 138 6.90 -13.98 -2.70
N LEU A 139 6.98 -15.17 -3.30
CA LEU A 139 6.26 -16.34 -2.82
C LEU A 139 6.92 -16.92 -1.57
N GLN A 140 6.09 -17.32 -0.62
CA GLN A 140 6.48 -17.97 0.62
C GLN A 140 5.84 -19.35 0.72
N ASN A 141 6.64 -20.31 1.18
CA ASN A 141 6.17 -21.66 1.52
C ASN A 141 6.13 -21.80 3.03
N GLU A 142 5.09 -21.22 3.63
CA GLU A 142 4.85 -21.26 5.06
C GLU A 142 4.00 -22.51 5.38
N GLY A 143 4.68 -23.62 5.63
CA GLY A 143 4.03 -24.91 5.87
C GLY A 143 3.45 -25.55 4.60
N VAL A 144 2.12 -25.69 4.53
CA VAL A 144 1.40 -26.45 3.47
C VAL A 144 0.79 -25.58 2.37
N LEU A 145 0.78 -24.26 2.55
CA LEU A 145 0.16 -23.32 1.61
C LEU A 145 1.22 -22.41 0.98
N GLU A 146 1.13 -22.28 -0.34
CA GLU A 146 1.84 -21.24 -1.08
C GLU A 146 1.11 -19.91 -0.84
N SER A 147 1.86 -18.93 -0.34
CA SER A 147 1.36 -17.58 -0.11
C SER A 147 2.27 -16.55 -0.77
N MET A 148 1.78 -15.32 -0.91
CA MET A 148 2.53 -14.20 -1.46
C MET A 148 2.78 -13.17 -0.36
N PHE A 149 4.04 -12.90 -0.06
CA PHE A 149 4.40 -11.82 0.86
C PHE A 149 4.31 -10.47 0.15
N ALA A 150 3.56 -9.54 0.73
CA ALA A 150 3.36 -8.21 0.17
C ALA A 150 3.47 -7.14 1.24
N ILE A 151 3.94 -5.96 0.83
CA ILE A 151 3.98 -4.77 1.66
C ILE A 151 3.27 -3.61 0.97
N ALA A 152 2.68 -2.72 1.77
CA ALA A 152 2.18 -1.44 1.29
C ALA A 152 2.39 -0.35 2.34
N TYR A 153 3.03 0.75 1.96
CA TYR A 153 3.41 1.84 2.87
C TYR A 153 3.33 3.20 2.16
N LEU A 154 3.21 4.27 2.95
CA LEU A 154 3.16 5.63 2.44
C LEU A 154 4.55 6.27 2.60
N GLU A 155 5.17 6.60 1.46
CA GLU A 155 6.53 7.14 1.40
C GLU A 155 6.70 8.37 2.30
N GLY A 156 7.79 8.37 3.08
CA GLY A 156 8.10 9.43 4.04
C GLY A 156 7.14 9.52 5.23
N LEU A 157 6.17 8.60 5.41
CA LEU A 157 5.32 8.53 6.62
C LEU A 157 5.37 7.15 7.30
N THR A 158 5.29 6.08 6.52
CA THR A 158 5.49 4.70 6.97
C THR A 158 6.52 4.01 6.10
N SER A 159 7.15 2.94 6.59
CA SER A 159 8.17 2.21 5.83
C SER A 159 7.99 0.71 5.97
N ALA A 160 8.37 -0.04 4.94
CA ALA A 160 8.44 -1.49 4.94
C ALA A 160 9.47 -1.98 3.92
N GLN A 161 10.07 -3.14 4.16
CA GLN A 161 11.10 -3.74 3.30
C GLN A 161 10.82 -5.24 3.11
N CYS A 162 11.24 -5.80 1.99
CA CYS A 162 10.99 -7.20 1.60
C CYS A 162 11.97 -8.22 2.20
N ASN A 163 12.73 -7.89 3.26
CA ASN A 163 13.83 -8.71 3.77
C ASN A 163 13.36 -10.01 4.44
N ASN A 164 13.21 -11.11 3.70
CA ASN A 164 13.09 -12.50 4.18
C ASN A 164 12.38 -12.69 5.54
N GLY A 165 11.18 -12.10 5.70
CA GLY A 165 10.36 -12.26 6.90
C GLY A 165 10.78 -11.47 8.15
N GLN A 166 11.75 -10.54 8.06
CA GLN A 166 12.07 -9.63 9.16
C GLN A 166 11.37 -8.27 8.98
N THR A 167 10.52 -7.96 9.95
CA THR A 167 9.71 -6.76 10.04
C THR A 167 10.52 -5.61 10.63
N PHE A 168 10.51 -4.45 9.98
CA PHE A 168 10.64 -3.19 10.71
C PHE A 168 9.23 -2.62 10.84
N ASN A 169 8.60 -2.87 11.99
CA ASN A 169 7.47 -2.04 12.39
C ASN A 169 8.03 -0.69 12.80
N THR A 170 8.29 0.20 11.83
CA THR A 170 8.19 1.61 12.16
C THR A 170 6.70 1.90 12.28
N ALA A 171 6.28 2.42 13.43
CA ALA A 171 4.97 3.02 13.66
C ALA A 171 4.75 4.18 12.63
N PRO A 172 3.75 5.09 12.76
CA PRO A 172 3.92 6.38 12.08
C PRO A 172 5.33 6.84 12.42
N LEU A 173 6.14 7.23 11.44
CA LEU A 173 7.50 7.72 11.68
C LEU A 173 7.48 8.47 13.02
N PRO A 174 8.20 7.97 14.06
CA PRO A 174 8.17 8.63 15.35
C PRO A 174 8.64 10.04 15.08
N ASP A 175 7.71 10.99 15.18
CA ASP A 175 7.92 12.42 15.10
C ASP A 175 9.23 12.74 14.37
N LEU A 176 9.21 12.67 13.03
CA LEU A 176 10.36 13.11 12.25
C LEU A 176 10.45 14.64 12.42
N ASN A 177 11.05 15.04 13.52
CA ASN A 177 12.29 15.75 13.40
C ASN A 177 13.40 14.72 13.06
N PRO A 178 13.67 14.45 11.77
CA PRO A 178 14.86 13.70 11.40
C PRO A 178 16.03 14.58 11.80
N GLY A 179 16.80 14.14 12.79
CA GLY A 179 18.14 14.68 12.98
C GLY A 179 18.81 14.88 11.61
N CYS A 180 19.27 16.11 11.42
CA CYS A 180 19.56 16.77 10.16
C CYS A 180 20.36 15.94 9.15
N ASP A 181 19.67 15.18 8.30
CA ASP A 181 20.25 14.67 7.07
C ASP A 181 19.83 15.59 5.91
N LEU A 182 20.75 16.48 5.54
CA LEU A 182 20.55 17.58 4.58
C LEU A 182 20.41 17.10 3.12
N THR A 183 20.22 15.81 2.87
CA THR A 183 20.29 15.26 1.50
C THR A 183 18.95 15.17 0.78
N GLU A 184 17.82 15.38 1.46
CA GLU A 184 16.51 15.47 0.79
C GLU A 184 15.62 16.54 1.45
N VAL A 185 15.45 17.66 0.76
CA VAL A 185 14.58 18.77 1.16
C VAL A 185 13.15 18.40 0.78
N TRP A 186 12.47 17.67 1.64
CA TRP A 186 11.10 17.18 1.41
C TRP A 186 10.01 18.20 1.78
N TRP A 187 10.39 19.37 2.31
CA TRP A 187 9.47 20.37 2.84
C TRP A 187 9.72 21.78 2.27
N HIS A 188 8.61 22.46 1.95
CA HIS A 188 8.52 23.88 1.63
C HIS A 188 7.25 24.44 2.28
N ASP A 189 7.17 25.75 2.47
CA ASP A 189 5.99 26.38 3.08
C ASP A 189 4.79 26.47 2.10
N VAL A 190 3.64 26.95 2.57
CA VAL A 190 2.41 27.04 1.75
C VAL A 190 2.50 28.02 0.57
N ASP A 191 3.47 28.94 0.58
CA ASP A 191 3.63 29.99 -0.44
C ASP A 191 4.40 29.49 -1.68
N GLY A 192 5.12 28.37 -1.61
CA GLY A 192 5.74 27.73 -2.78
C GLY A 192 7.01 26.93 -2.52
N GLU A 193 7.43 26.12 -3.51
CA GLU A 193 8.62 25.25 -3.44
C GLU A 193 9.92 26.03 -3.23
N GLU A 194 9.95 27.33 -3.57
CA GLU A 194 11.09 28.22 -3.33
C GLU A 194 11.32 28.56 -1.85
N TYR A 195 10.29 28.43 -1.01
CA TYR A 195 10.35 28.70 0.44
C TYR A 195 10.61 27.41 1.21
N ASN A 196 11.72 26.77 0.87
CA ASN A 196 12.16 25.51 1.45
C ASN A 196 13.17 25.72 2.59
N CYS A 197 13.69 24.63 3.15
CA CYS A 197 14.64 24.71 4.27
C CYS A 197 15.95 25.45 3.95
N GLU A 198 16.39 25.51 2.68
CA GLU A 198 17.54 26.34 2.27
C GLU A 198 17.18 27.83 2.28
N TRP A 199 15.93 28.18 1.98
CA TRP A 199 15.47 29.55 2.10
C TRP A 199 15.37 29.96 3.57
N TYR A 200 14.76 29.11 4.41
CA TYR A 200 14.59 29.38 5.84
C TYR A 200 15.91 29.40 6.61
N SER A 201 16.91 28.62 6.20
CA SER A 201 18.25 28.60 6.82
C SER A 201 19.02 29.91 6.69
N GLN A 202 18.53 30.87 5.90
CA GLN A 202 19.25 32.11 5.64
C GLN A 202 18.90 33.17 6.68
N SER A 203 19.94 33.70 7.33
CA SER A 203 19.83 34.85 8.24
C SER A 203 18.86 34.58 9.40
N ASN A 204 17.90 35.47 9.64
CA ASN A 204 16.94 35.38 10.74
C ASN A 204 15.58 34.81 10.31
N ARG A 205 15.50 34.14 9.16
CA ARG A 205 14.21 33.72 8.59
C ARG A 205 13.50 32.68 9.45
N CYS A 206 14.22 31.73 10.03
CA CYS A 206 13.67 30.83 11.05
C CYS A 206 13.05 31.60 12.23
N ALA A 207 13.78 32.55 12.82
CA ALA A 207 13.23 33.35 13.92
C ALA A 207 12.06 34.27 13.51
N ALA A 208 12.00 34.72 12.25
CA ALA A 208 11.00 35.69 11.77
C ALA A 208 9.73 35.02 11.22
N TYR A 209 9.88 33.88 10.57
CA TYR A 209 8.84 33.22 9.77
C TYR A 209 8.70 31.74 10.10
N GLY A 210 9.54 31.21 10.99
CA GLY A 210 9.67 29.77 11.23
C GLY A 210 8.41 29.11 11.76
N ASP A 211 7.58 29.82 12.51
CA ASP A 211 6.28 29.35 13.02
C ASP A 211 5.10 29.71 12.09
N GLN A 212 5.37 30.26 10.92
CA GLN A 212 4.36 30.69 9.95
C GLN A 212 4.32 29.76 8.73
N PHE A 213 3.31 29.95 7.89
CA PHE A 213 3.22 29.32 6.56
C PHE A 213 3.22 27.78 6.59
N GLU A 214 2.51 27.21 7.58
CA GLU A 214 2.39 25.76 7.78
C GLU A 214 2.00 25.03 6.48
N ASN A 215 2.77 24.00 6.13
CA ASN A 215 2.49 23.11 5.02
C ASN A 215 2.58 21.65 5.47
N ASP A 216 1.62 20.84 5.03
CA ASP A 216 1.47 19.44 5.42
C ASP A 216 1.44 19.19 6.95
N GLY A 217 1.00 20.19 7.74
CA GLY A 217 0.88 20.08 9.20
C GLY A 217 2.12 20.50 9.99
N TYR A 218 3.11 21.10 9.32
CA TYR A 218 4.38 21.50 9.92
C TYR A 218 4.76 22.92 9.49
N THR A 219 5.35 23.68 10.41
CA THR A 219 6.00 24.96 10.16
C THR A 219 7.50 24.75 9.91
N ALA A 220 8.22 25.78 9.43
CA ALA A 220 9.65 25.66 9.18
C ALA A 220 10.47 25.37 10.46
N ASN A 221 10.03 25.82 11.63
CA ASN A 221 10.67 25.49 12.91
C ASN A 221 10.46 24.02 13.32
N GLU A 222 9.47 23.35 12.75
CA GLU A 222 9.17 21.93 13.02
C GLU A 222 9.74 21.01 11.92
N ALA A 223 9.83 21.50 10.69
CA ALA A 223 10.25 20.72 9.52
C ALA A 223 11.72 20.95 9.12
N CYS A 224 12.28 22.13 9.38
CA CYS A 224 13.61 22.51 8.91
C CYS A 224 14.64 22.55 10.03
N CYS A 225 15.60 21.63 9.92
CA CYS A 225 16.77 21.55 10.79
C CYS A 225 17.57 22.84 10.96
N ALA A 226 17.62 23.69 9.93
CA ALA A 226 18.33 24.96 10.02
C ALA A 226 17.64 25.98 10.94
N CYS A 227 16.45 25.66 11.42
CA CYS A 227 15.65 26.48 12.31
C CYS A 227 15.66 26.01 13.77
N GLU A 228 16.39 24.93 14.08
CA GLU A 228 16.64 24.52 15.45
C GLU A 228 17.81 25.32 16.05
N ASP A 229 17.50 26.31 16.90
CA ASP A 229 18.45 26.97 17.81
C ASP A 229 18.41 26.34 19.22
#